data_AF-A0A3D4P521-F1
#
_entry.id   AF-A0A3D4P521-F1
#
_cell.length_a   1.000
_cell.length_b   1.000
_cell.length_c   1.000
_cell.angle_alpha   90.00
_cell.angle_beta   90.00
_cell.angle_gamma   90.00
#
_symmetry.space_group_name_H-M   'P 1'
#
loop_
_entity.id
_entity.type
_entity.pdbx_description
1 polymer ?
#
loop_
_entity_poly.entity_id
_entity_poly.type
_entity_poly.pdbx_seq_one_letter_code
_entity_poly.pdbx_strand_id
1 'polypeptide(L)'
;MITTAEEFVRLRESDKPDEYQRAAHEAAPVEVWHDVISRYPHMRAWVAHNKTVPIRVLEILANDSDPDVRAMVAMKRKLTPELQLLLAADPDKGVRGRLANNAKVTTEVLKKIADGASGPAAEDAARRLGHR
;
A
#
# COMPACT_ATOMS: atom_id res chain seq x y z
N MET A 1 -13.99 11.21 -11.68
CA MET A 1 -12.80 10.47 -12.14
C MET A 1 -11.71 11.51 -12.30
N ILE A 2 -10.51 11.24 -11.78
CA ILE A 2 -9.36 12.13 -11.91
C ILE A 2 -8.71 11.89 -13.26
N THR A 3 -8.36 12.96 -13.96
CA THR A 3 -7.98 12.92 -15.38
C THR A 3 -6.53 13.28 -15.64
N THR A 4 -5.86 13.97 -14.72
CA THR A 4 -4.44 14.35 -14.86
C THR A 4 -3.67 14.24 -13.54
N ALA A 5 -2.34 14.20 -13.61
CA ALA A 5 -1.49 14.18 -12.43
C ALA A 5 -1.57 15.49 -11.64
N GLU A 6 -1.62 16.63 -12.33
CA GLU A 6 -1.80 17.95 -11.73
C GLU A 6 -3.14 18.05 -10.99
N GLU A 7 -4.20 17.47 -11.55
CA GLU A 7 -5.50 17.44 -10.88
C GLU A 7 -5.40 16.66 -9.57
N PHE A 8 -4.77 15.47 -9.57
CA PHE A 8 -4.57 14.69 -8.36
C PHE A 8 -3.78 15.46 -7.30
N VAL A 9 -2.66 16.07 -7.69
CA VAL A 9 -1.79 16.87 -6.80
C VAL A 9 -2.58 18.02 -6.18
N ARG A 10 -3.25 18.83 -7.01
CA ARG A 10 -4.07 19.96 -6.58
C ARG A 10 -5.19 19.53 -5.62
N LEU A 11 -5.89 18.44 -5.92
CA LEU A 11 -6.93 17.91 -5.03
C LEU A 11 -6.36 17.45 -3.69
N ARG A 12 -5.16 16.85 -3.69
CA ARG A 12 -4.51 16.37 -2.48
C ARG A 12 -4.01 17.49 -1.59
N GLU A 13 -3.55 18.59 -2.17
CA GLU A 13 -3.04 19.78 -1.47
C GLU A 13 -4.14 20.77 -1.08
N SER A 14 -5.38 20.52 -1.48
CA SER A 14 -6.50 21.40 -1.13
C SER A 14 -6.88 21.30 0.34
N ASP A 15 -7.13 22.45 0.96
CA ASP A 15 -7.72 22.56 2.29
C ASP A 15 -9.22 22.24 2.31
N LYS A 16 -9.85 22.07 1.13
CA LYS A 16 -11.27 21.76 1.03
C LYS A 16 -11.49 20.25 1.29
N PRO A 17 -12.29 19.87 2.31
CA PRO A 17 -12.54 18.47 2.62
C PRO A 17 -13.07 17.66 1.43
N ASP A 18 -13.95 18.23 0.62
CA ASP A 18 -14.52 17.53 -0.54
C ASP A 18 -13.44 17.20 -1.58
N GLU A 19 -12.49 18.09 -1.84
CA GLU A 19 -11.40 17.85 -2.79
C GLU A 19 -10.43 16.79 -2.27
N TYR A 20 -10.09 16.86 -0.98
CA TYR A 20 -9.35 15.80 -0.30
C TYR A 20 -10.05 14.44 -0.47
N GLN A 21 -11.37 14.39 -0.23
CA GLN A 21 -12.14 13.16 -0.32
C GLN A 21 -12.15 12.61 -1.75
N ARG A 22 -12.25 13.49 -2.75
CA ARG A 22 -12.12 13.12 -4.16
C ARG A 22 -10.77 12.47 -4.43
N ALA A 23 -9.65 13.08 -4.03
CA ALA A 23 -8.31 12.51 -4.20
C ALA A 23 -8.17 11.11 -3.57
N ALA A 24 -8.82 10.87 -2.44
CA ALA A 24 -8.74 9.59 -1.72
C ALA A 24 -9.61 8.47 -2.34
N HIS A 25 -10.67 8.80 -3.08
CA HIS A 25 -11.70 7.82 -3.50
C HIS A 25 -11.92 7.74 -5.00
N GLU A 26 -11.71 8.81 -5.75
CA GLU A 26 -11.93 8.78 -7.20
C GLU A 26 -10.88 7.95 -7.92
N ALA A 27 -11.33 7.19 -8.91
CA ALA A 27 -10.45 6.46 -9.81
C ALA A 27 -9.78 7.42 -10.80
N ALA A 28 -8.63 7.00 -11.30
CA ALA A 28 -7.94 7.58 -12.44
C ALA A 28 -7.45 6.45 -13.38
N PRO A 29 -7.27 6.72 -14.68
CA PRO A 29 -6.58 5.83 -15.60
C PRO A 29 -5.18 5.43 -15.08
N VAL A 30 -4.68 4.28 -15.50
CA VAL A 30 -3.37 3.76 -15.05
C VAL A 30 -2.25 4.72 -15.45
N GLU A 31 -2.35 5.33 -16.61
CA GLU A 31 -1.42 6.30 -17.17
C GLU A 31 -1.33 7.56 -16.30
N VAL A 32 -2.45 8.02 -15.73
CA VAL A 32 -2.48 9.15 -14.80
C VAL A 32 -1.73 8.79 -13.51
N TRP A 33 -1.94 7.60 -12.97
CA TRP A 33 -1.19 7.16 -11.79
C TRP A 33 0.31 7.05 -12.06
N HIS A 34 0.69 6.51 -13.23
CA HIS A 34 2.08 6.48 -13.66
C HIS A 34 2.70 7.88 -13.74
N ASP A 35 1.95 8.84 -14.28
CA ASP A 35 2.42 10.22 -14.38
C ASP A 35 2.62 10.85 -12.99
N VAL A 36 1.68 10.61 -12.05
CA VAL A 36 1.82 11.07 -10.65
C VAL A 36 3.07 10.48 -10.00
N ILE A 37 3.26 9.15 -10.02
CA ILE A 37 4.37 8.51 -9.30
C ILE A 37 5.74 8.85 -9.90
N SER A 38 5.78 9.16 -11.20
CA SER A 38 6.99 9.57 -11.90
C SER A 38 7.36 11.03 -11.62
N ARG A 39 6.40 11.95 -11.78
CA ARG A 39 6.65 13.41 -11.72
C ARG A 39 6.55 13.99 -10.31
N TYR A 40 5.81 13.35 -9.41
CA TYR A 40 5.56 13.84 -8.06
C TYR A 40 5.90 12.76 -7.02
N PRO A 41 7.19 12.50 -6.73
CA PRO A 41 7.61 11.45 -5.79
C PRO A 41 6.98 11.57 -4.40
N HIS A 42 6.78 12.80 -3.90
CA HIS A 42 6.13 13.06 -2.60
C HIS A 42 4.64 12.67 -2.57
N MET A 43 4.03 12.36 -3.72
CA MET A 43 2.63 11.91 -3.84
C MET A 43 2.47 10.39 -3.87
N ARG A 44 3.55 9.61 -3.93
CA ARG A 44 3.46 8.14 -4.09
C ARG A 44 2.72 7.46 -2.94
N ALA A 45 2.94 7.89 -1.71
CA ALA A 45 2.20 7.40 -0.56
C ALA A 45 0.70 7.72 -0.66
N TRP A 46 0.33 8.87 -1.26
CA TRP A 46 -1.06 9.26 -1.47
C TRP A 46 -1.72 8.50 -2.63
N VAL A 47 -0.97 8.18 -3.69
CA VAL A 47 -1.42 7.25 -4.73
C VAL A 47 -1.68 5.88 -4.12
N ALA A 48 -0.74 5.37 -3.32
CA ALA A 48 -0.96 4.14 -2.56
C ALA A 48 -2.17 4.31 -1.63
N HIS A 49 -2.40 5.44 -0.96
CA HIS A 49 -3.54 5.63 -0.05
C HIS A 49 -4.91 5.55 -0.75
N ASN A 50 -5.02 6.02 -2.00
CA ASN A 50 -6.27 6.03 -2.77
C ASN A 50 -6.97 4.65 -2.78
N LYS A 51 -8.30 4.63 -2.59
CA LYS A 51 -9.08 3.38 -2.45
C LYS A 51 -9.24 2.61 -3.76
N THR A 52 -9.26 3.31 -4.88
CA THR A 52 -9.53 2.77 -6.22
C THR A 52 -8.27 2.50 -7.03
N VAL A 53 -7.08 2.89 -6.55
CA VAL A 53 -5.77 2.67 -7.20
C VAL A 53 -5.62 1.26 -7.80
N PRO A 54 -5.38 1.08 -9.10
CA PRO A 54 -5.30 -0.24 -9.73
C PRO A 54 -4.19 -1.14 -9.16
N ILE A 55 -4.38 -2.46 -9.22
CA ILE A 55 -3.38 -3.42 -8.72
C ILE A 55 -2.02 -3.26 -9.41
N ARG A 56 -2.01 -2.98 -10.73
CA ARG A 56 -0.78 -2.74 -11.50
C ARG A 56 0.05 -1.57 -10.98
N VAL A 57 -0.60 -0.55 -10.42
CA VAL A 57 0.09 0.60 -9.80
C VAL A 57 0.68 0.18 -8.45
N LEU A 58 -0.05 -0.64 -7.69
CA LEU A 58 0.45 -1.19 -6.42
C LEU A 58 1.65 -2.14 -6.62
N GLU A 59 1.71 -2.89 -7.73
CA GLU A 59 2.87 -3.73 -8.08
C GLU A 59 4.16 -2.90 -8.21
N ILE A 60 4.05 -1.69 -8.76
CA ILE A 60 5.17 -0.75 -8.89
C ILE A 60 5.54 -0.17 -7.52
N LEU A 61 4.54 0.33 -6.79
CA LEU A 61 4.75 0.95 -5.49
C LEU A 61 5.21 -0.04 -4.40
N ALA A 62 4.95 -1.34 -4.57
CA ALA A 62 5.49 -2.39 -3.69
C ALA A 62 7.02 -2.50 -3.75
N ASN A 63 7.65 -1.93 -4.79
CA ASN A 63 9.10 -1.88 -4.98
C ASN A 63 9.64 -0.45 -4.82
N ASP A 64 8.85 0.49 -4.28
CA ASP A 64 9.31 1.85 -4.07
C ASP A 64 10.50 1.88 -3.11
N SER A 65 11.45 2.79 -3.32
CA SER A 65 12.59 3.00 -2.42
C SER A 65 12.16 3.38 -1.00
N ASP A 66 11.04 4.07 -0.85
CA ASP A 66 10.52 4.56 0.43
C ASP A 66 9.71 3.48 1.15
N PRO A 67 10.14 3.03 2.35
CA PRO A 67 9.38 2.05 3.14
C PRO A 67 7.98 2.53 3.55
N ASP A 68 7.73 3.84 3.68
CA ASP A 68 6.39 4.34 4.03
C ASP A 68 5.39 4.14 2.88
N VAL A 69 5.86 4.29 1.63
CA VAL A 69 5.07 3.96 0.44
C VAL A 69 4.76 2.47 0.40
N ARG A 70 5.77 1.61 0.59
CA ARG A 70 5.58 0.14 0.63
C ARG A 70 4.67 -0.29 1.78
N ALA A 71 4.73 0.38 2.92
CA ALA A 71 3.86 0.14 4.07
C ALA A 71 2.40 0.49 3.76
N MET A 72 2.13 1.56 3.02
CA MET A 72 0.78 1.89 2.53
C MET A 72 0.24 0.84 1.57
N VAL A 73 1.11 0.30 0.70
CA VAL A 73 0.75 -0.82 -0.19
C VAL A 73 0.38 -2.05 0.65
N ALA A 74 1.19 -2.41 1.65
CA ALA A 74 0.97 -3.55 2.55
C ALA A 74 -0.37 -3.54 3.29
N MET A 75 -0.99 -2.36 3.47
CA MET A 75 -2.32 -2.23 4.08
C MET A 75 -3.48 -2.52 3.12
N LYS A 76 -3.23 -2.72 1.82
CA LYS A 76 -4.29 -2.92 0.83
C LYS A 76 -4.91 -4.30 0.92
N ARG A 77 -6.24 -4.34 0.97
CA ARG A 77 -7.01 -5.59 1.06
C ARG A 77 -7.09 -6.37 -0.26
N LYS A 78 -6.65 -5.76 -1.37
CA LYS A 78 -6.71 -6.31 -2.73
C LYS A 78 -5.36 -6.83 -3.24
N LEU A 79 -4.35 -6.90 -2.37
CA LEU A 79 -3.05 -7.45 -2.74
C LEU A 79 -3.19 -8.93 -3.12
N THR A 80 -2.55 -9.31 -4.23
CA THR A 80 -2.44 -10.70 -4.63
C THR A 80 -1.52 -11.46 -3.67
N PRO A 81 -1.61 -12.80 -3.58
CA PRO A 81 -0.70 -13.60 -2.77
C PRO A 81 0.78 -13.33 -3.07
N GLU A 82 1.13 -13.10 -4.34
CA GLU A 82 2.50 -12.84 -4.78
C GLU A 82 3.03 -11.52 -4.21
N LEU A 83 2.22 -10.45 -4.25
CA LEU A 83 2.58 -9.18 -3.63
C LEU A 83 2.67 -9.26 -2.11
N GLN A 84 1.80 -10.06 -1.48
CA GLN A 84 1.91 -10.30 -0.04
C GLN A 84 3.21 -11.03 0.30
N LEU A 85 3.61 -12.05 -0.48
CA LEU A 85 4.87 -12.76 -0.29
C LEU A 85 6.09 -11.85 -0.48
N LEU A 86 6.05 -10.95 -1.48
CA LEU A 86 7.07 -9.93 -1.70
C LEU A 86 7.22 -9.04 -0.44
N LEU A 87 6.12 -8.47 0.04
CA LEU A 87 6.11 -7.56 1.19
C LEU A 87 6.39 -8.26 2.53
N ALA A 88 6.18 -9.58 2.61
CA ALA A 88 6.58 -10.37 3.77
C ALA A 88 8.10 -10.51 3.90
N ALA A 89 8.81 -10.47 2.77
CA ALA A 89 10.26 -10.47 2.70
C ALA A 89 10.86 -9.05 2.67
N ASP A 90 10.04 -8.01 2.82
CA ASP A 90 10.51 -6.62 2.82
C ASP A 90 11.57 -6.42 3.92
N PRO A 91 12.69 -5.73 3.67
CA PRO A 91 13.69 -5.47 4.69
C PRO A 91 13.16 -4.60 5.84
N ASP A 92 12.18 -3.74 5.59
CA ASP A 92 11.60 -2.87 6.59
C ASP A 92 10.58 -3.59 7.49
N LYS A 93 10.80 -3.50 8.81
CA LYS A 93 9.94 -4.14 9.82
C LYS A 93 8.54 -3.52 9.88
N GLY A 94 8.40 -2.23 9.56
CA GLY A 94 7.13 -1.52 9.51
C GLY A 94 6.25 -2.04 8.38
N VAL A 95 6.83 -2.26 7.20
CA VAL A 95 6.15 -2.89 6.06
C VAL A 95 5.64 -4.28 6.45
N ARG A 96 6.50 -5.15 6.99
CA ARG A 96 6.12 -6.49 7.46
C ARG A 96 5.02 -6.43 8.52
N GLY A 97 5.10 -5.49 9.46
CA GLY A 97 4.09 -5.29 10.50
C GLY A 97 2.72 -4.85 9.96
N ARG A 98 2.69 -3.94 8.98
CA ARG A 98 1.44 -3.55 8.30
C ARG A 98 0.81 -4.71 7.56
N LEU A 99 1.62 -5.54 6.90
CA LEU A 99 1.15 -6.74 6.22
C LEU A 99 0.61 -7.78 7.21
N ALA A 100 1.33 -8.05 8.31
CA ALA A 100 0.89 -8.97 9.36
C ALA A 100 -0.45 -8.56 9.97
N ASN A 101 -0.76 -7.25 10.01
CA ASN A 101 -2.03 -6.70 10.47
C ASN A 101 -3.09 -6.50 9.36
N ASN A 102 -2.78 -6.84 8.11
CA ASN A 102 -3.73 -6.70 7.01
C ASN A 102 -4.84 -7.75 7.14
N ALA A 103 -6.10 -7.30 7.13
CA ALA A 103 -7.26 -8.18 7.30
C ALA A 103 -7.39 -9.28 6.22
N LYS A 104 -6.79 -9.09 5.03
CA LYS A 104 -6.82 -10.06 3.92
C LYS A 104 -5.49 -10.79 3.70
N VAL A 105 -4.55 -10.66 4.64
CA VAL A 105 -3.31 -11.44 4.59
C VAL A 105 -3.60 -12.95 4.64
N THR A 106 -2.92 -13.72 3.80
CA THR A 106 -3.08 -15.17 3.76
C THR A 106 -2.40 -15.85 4.94
N THR A 107 -2.87 -17.04 5.30
CA THR A 107 -2.25 -17.87 6.35
C THR A 107 -0.82 -18.26 6.01
N GLU A 108 -0.54 -18.53 4.74
CA GLU A 108 0.82 -18.82 4.26
C GLU A 108 1.77 -17.65 4.52
N VAL A 109 1.35 -16.44 4.20
CA VAL A 109 2.15 -15.22 4.42
C VAL A 109 2.36 -14.97 5.91
N LEU A 110 1.34 -15.17 6.74
CA LEU A 110 1.49 -15.05 8.20
C LEU A 110 2.55 -16.02 8.75
N LYS A 111 2.55 -17.28 8.30
CA LYS A 111 3.59 -18.26 8.69
C LYS A 111 4.97 -17.77 8.28
N LYS A 112 5.11 -17.32 7.02
CA LYS A 112 6.39 -16.79 6.52
C LYS A 112 6.91 -15.61 7.34
N ILE A 113 6.04 -14.70 7.78
CA ILE A 113 6.43 -13.56 8.64
C ILE A 113 6.82 -14.05 10.04
N ALA A 114 6.07 -14.98 10.63
CA ALA A 114 6.36 -15.51 11.96
C ALA A 114 7.70 -16.29 11.99
N ASP A 115 7.98 -17.08 10.95
CA ASP A 115 9.19 -17.90 10.86
C ASP A 115 10.43 -17.09 10.44
N GLY A 116 10.24 -16.06 9.62
CA GLY A 116 11.33 -15.32 8.98
C GLY A 116 11.70 -13.98 9.63
N ALA A 117 10.96 -13.52 10.64
CA ALA A 117 11.20 -12.24 11.29
C ALA A 117 11.25 -12.35 12.82
N SER A 118 11.87 -11.37 13.46
CA SER A 118 11.80 -11.13 14.90
C SER A 118 11.09 -9.81 15.20
N GLY A 119 10.47 -9.70 16.36
CA GLY A 119 9.80 -8.49 16.83
C GLY A 119 8.30 -8.42 16.49
N PRO A 120 7.68 -7.22 16.55
CA PRO A 120 6.22 -7.09 16.58
C PRO A 120 5.49 -7.74 15.41
N ALA A 121 6.07 -7.70 14.20
CA ALA A 121 5.45 -8.32 13.03
C ALA A 121 5.32 -9.85 13.16
N ALA A 122 6.33 -10.52 13.73
CA ALA A 122 6.32 -11.96 13.95
C ALA A 122 5.34 -12.34 15.07
N GLU A 123 5.32 -11.55 16.16
CA GLU A 123 4.38 -11.73 17.27
C GLU A 123 2.92 -11.55 16.83
N ASP A 124 2.64 -10.49 16.06
CA ASP A 124 1.31 -10.25 15.48
C ASP A 124 0.90 -11.38 14.54
N ALA A 125 1.83 -11.88 13.73
CA ALA A 125 1.56 -12.97 12.82
C ALA A 125 1.25 -14.28 13.58
N ALA A 126 2.06 -14.64 14.57
CA ALA A 126 1.84 -15.81 15.43
C ALA A 126 0.51 -15.73 16.19
N ARG A 127 0.20 -14.56 16.78
CA ARG A 127 -1.07 -14.31 17.46
C ARG A 127 -2.26 -14.53 16.52
N ARG A 128 -2.20 -14.00 15.31
CA ARG A 128 -3.29 -14.16 14.32
C ARG A 128 -3.43 -15.60 13.81
N LEU A 129 -2.35 -16.37 13.78
CA LEU A 129 -2.41 -17.80 13.43
C LEU A 129 -3.12 -18.62 14.53
N GLY A 130 -2.92 -18.28 15.80
CA GLY A 130 -3.58 -18.96 16.92
C GLY A 130 -5.09 -18.65 17.08
N HIS A 131 -5.60 -17.61 16.43
CA HIS A 131 -7.02 -17.21 16.47
C HIS A 131 -7.82 -17.63 15.22
N ARG A 132 -7.21 -18.31 14.25
CA ARG A 132 -7.88 -18.80 13.03
C ARG A 132 -8.20 -20.27 13.15
#